data_AF-A0A2J1DSJ0-F1
#
_entry.id   AF-A0A2J1DSJ0-F1
#
_cell.length_a   1.000
_cell.length_b   1.000
_cell.length_c   1.000
_cell.angle_alpha   90.00
_cell.angle_beta   90.00
_cell.angle_gamma   90.00
#
_symmetry.space_group_name_H-M   'P 1'
#
loop_
_entity.id
_entity.type
_entity.pdbx_description
1 polymer ?
#
loop_
_entity_poly.entity_id
_entity_poly.type
_entity_poly.pdbx_seq_one_letter_code
_entity_poly.pdbx_strand_id
1 'polypeptide(L)'
;MFDISVQTQTGLVQVFYGDGRGKTSAAMGEVWQAVSQGLKVCAVFFMKGKRREAEYNILEKLQVEYTVFGRSGFLSSADTQAEDSKLCRQALEFAEGQIRSGKWDLVVLDEINNAQYYGFIQARDILKLLSAKPVGTSLILTGKVVDKAVAEEVNLIDECCKVKHPYDRGILARQGIDF
;
A
#
# COMPACT_ATOMS: atom_id res chain seq x y z
N MET A 1 -7.35 1.61 34.77
CA MET A 1 -8.47 1.71 33.82
C MET A 1 -8.17 2.94 32.98
N PHE A 2 -7.53 2.77 31.82
CA PHE A 2 -7.27 3.90 30.94
C PHE A 2 -8.60 4.30 30.32
N ASP A 3 -8.95 5.57 30.50
CA ASP A 3 -10.13 6.17 29.90
C ASP A 3 -9.89 6.22 28.39
N ILE A 4 -10.41 5.22 27.67
CA ILE A 4 -10.51 5.24 26.21
C ILE A 4 -11.70 6.13 25.88
N SER A 5 -11.63 7.40 26.27
CA SER A 5 -12.43 8.42 25.62
C SER A 5 -12.03 8.34 24.15
N VAL A 6 -12.97 7.96 23.28
CA VAL A 6 -12.77 7.93 21.83
C VAL A 6 -12.43 9.36 21.43
N GLN A 7 -11.13 9.68 21.43
CA GLN A 7 -10.61 10.85 20.74
C GLN A 7 -11.18 10.76 19.34
N THR A 8 -11.78 11.84 18.86
CA THR A 8 -12.26 11.97 17.47
C THR A 8 -11.19 11.35 16.55
N GLN A 9 -11.45 10.15 16.02
CA GLN A 9 -10.40 9.28 15.46
C GLN A 9 -9.83 9.96 14.23
N THR A 10 -8.75 10.72 14.43
CA THR A 10 -8.02 11.35 13.36
C THR A 10 -7.26 10.25 12.66
N GLY A 11 -7.64 9.97 11.41
CA GLY A 11 -6.99 8.95 10.61
C GLY A 11 -5.54 9.33 10.33
N LEU A 12 -4.65 8.37 10.52
CA LEU A 12 -3.21 8.54 10.44
C LEU A 12 -2.66 8.02 9.11
N VAL A 13 -1.47 8.47 8.75
CA VAL A 13 -0.73 7.98 7.59
C VAL A 13 0.47 7.17 8.06
N GLN A 14 0.56 5.94 7.56
CA GLN A 14 1.59 4.98 7.95
C GLN A 14 2.37 4.53 6.72
N VAL A 15 3.66 4.27 6.88
CA VAL A 15 4.54 3.80 5.81
C VAL A 15 5.27 2.55 6.24
N PHE A 16 5.12 1.48 5.46
CA PHE A 16 5.95 0.28 5.57
C PHE A 16 6.94 0.23 4.40
N TYR A 17 8.22 0.47 4.68
CA TYR A 17 9.26 0.52 3.64
C TYR A 17 10.42 -0.44 3.89
N GLY A 18 11.41 -0.45 3.00
CA GLY A 18 12.67 -1.20 3.17
C GLY A 18 12.83 -2.41 2.24
N ASP A 19 14.03 -2.97 2.24
CA ASP A 19 14.43 -4.10 1.39
C ASP A 19 13.93 -5.47 1.87
N GLY A 20 13.48 -5.54 3.11
CA GLY A 20 12.97 -6.75 3.74
C GLY A 20 11.57 -7.12 3.25
N ARG A 21 11.26 -8.40 3.39
CA ARG A 21 9.90 -8.92 3.25
C ARG A 21 9.08 -8.50 4.48
N GLY A 22 7.82 -8.11 4.26
CA GLY A 22 6.88 -7.86 5.37
C GLY A 22 5.94 -6.68 5.14
N LYS A 23 6.30 -5.73 4.28
CA LYS A 23 5.56 -4.47 4.06
C LYS A 23 4.07 -4.66 3.73
N THR A 24 3.78 -5.36 2.63
CA THR A 24 2.40 -5.67 2.23
C THR A 24 1.70 -6.53 3.28
N SER A 25 2.40 -7.51 3.89
CA SER A 25 1.80 -8.36 4.94
C SER A 25 1.42 -7.57 6.20
N ALA A 26 2.23 -6.58 6.60
CA ALA A 26 1.91 -5.67 7.70
C ALA A 26 0.68 -4.83 7.37
N ALA A 27 0.64 -4.24 6.16
CA ALA A 27 -0.52 -3.50 5.67
C ALA A 27 -1.79 -4.38 5.68
N MET A 28 -1.71 -5.62 5.18
CA MET A 28 -2.84 -6.57 5.21
C MET A 28 -3.23 -6.96 6.64
N GLY A 29 -2.27 -7.05 7.56
CA GLY A 29 -2.52 -7.27 8.99
C GLY A 29 -3.44 -6.20 9.59
N GLU A 30 -3.22 -4.93 9.22
CA GLU A 30 -4.10 -3.84 9.63
C GLU A 30 -5.45 -3.86 8.91
N VAL A 31 -5.50 -4.25 7.63
CA VAL A 31 -6.77 -4.48 6.93
C VAL A 31 -7.62 -5.50 7.69
N TRP A 32 -7.04 -6.61 8.15
CA TRP A 32 -7.79 -7.63 8.90
C TRP A 32 -8.31 -7.10 10.23
N GLN A 33 -7.52 -6.31 10.94
CA GLN A 33 -7.94 -5.66 12.18
C GLN A 33 -9.10 -4.70 11.93
N ALA A 34 -8.98 -3.82 10.93
CA ALA A 34 -10.02 -2.86 10.58
C ALA A 34 -11.34 -3.55 10.19
N VAL A 35 -11.27 -4.54 9.30
CA VAL A 35 -12.45 -5.32 8.88
C VAL A 35 -13.08 -6.07 10.07
N SER A 36 -12.28 -6.61 10.99
CA SER A 36 -12.81 -7.28 12.19
C SER A 36 -13.64 -6.36 13.11
N GLN A 37 -13.43 -5.05 13.00
CA GLN A 37 -14.17 -4.01 13.73
C GLN A 37 -15.29 -3.38 12.89
N GLY A 38 -15.58 -3.92 11.71
CA GLY A 38 -16.62 -3.41 10.80
C GLY A 38 -16.25 -2.12 10.07
N LEU A 39 -14.96 -1.75 10.04
CA LEU A 39 -14.49 -0.58 9.31
C LEU A 39 -14.45 -0.84 7.80
N LYS A 40 -14.70 0.21 7.03
CA LYS A 40 -14.68 0.19 5.56
C LYS A 40 -13.26 0.40 5.06
N VAL A 41 -12.78 -0.57 4.29
CA VAL A 41 -11.42 -0.58 3.76
C VAL A 41 -11.42 -0.57 2.23
N CYS A 42 -10.50 0.18 1.65
CA CYS A 42 -10.17 0.11 0.22
C CYS A 42 -8.68 -0.19 0.02
N ALA A 43 -8.33 -1.05 -0.92
CA ALA A 43 -6.94 -1.32 -1.30
C ALA A 43 -6.67 -1.00 -2.78
N VAL A 44 -5.65 -0.19 -3.04
CA VAL A 44 -5.17 0.13 -4.38
C VAL A 44 -3.76 -0.42 -4.53
N PHE A 45 -3.58 -1.35 -5.47
CA PHE A 45 -2.31 -2.00 -5.73
C PHE A 45 -1.64 -1.36 -6.94
N PHE A 46 -0.48 -0.75 -6.74
CA PHE A 46 0.37 -0.20 -7.79
C PHE A 46 1.35 -1.27 -8.26
N MET A 47 1.77 -1.20 -9.52
CA MET A 47 2.82 -2.05 -10.10
C MET A 47 2.62 -3.58 -9.94
N LYS A 48 1.39 -4.04 -9.68
CA LYS A 48 1.08 -5.45 -9.46
C LYS A 48 0.19 -6.03 -10.57
N GLY A 49 0.41 -7.29 -10.88
CA GLY A 49 -0.32 -7.98 -11.93
C GLY A 49 -1.65 -8.56 -11.45
N LYS A 50 -2.59 -8.75 -12.38
CA LYS A 50 -3.91 -9.35 -12.11
C LYS A 50 -3.91 -10.86 -11.87
N ARG A 51 -2.74 -11.52 -11.86
CA ARG A 51 -2.70 -12.94 -11.49
C ARG A 51 -3.04 -13.03 -10.00
N ARG A 52 -3.89 -13.99 -9.64
CA ARG A 52 -4.53 -14.12 -8.31
C ARG A 52 -3.50 -14.32 -7.19
N GLU A 53 -2.87 -13.24 -6.76
CA GLU A 53 -2.08 -13.14 -5.53
C GLU A 53 -3.00 -13.55 -4.36
N ALA A 54 -2.46 -14.32 -3.39
CA ALA A 54 -3.22 -14.79 -2.23
C ALA A 54 -3.95 -13.66 -1.50
N GLU A 55 -3.38 -12.45 -1.51
CA GLU A 55 -3.92 -11.20 -1.00
C GLU A 55 -5.30 -10.89 -1.61
N TYR A 56 -5.46 -10.98 -2.92
CA TYR A 56 -6.74 -10.66 -3.57
C TYR A 56 -7.83 -11.65 -3.18
N ASN A 57 -7.48 -12.94 -3.10
CA ASN A 57 -8.42 -13.99 -2.74
C ASN A 57 -8.97 -13.78 -1.31
N ILE A 58 -8.14 -13.31 -0.37
CA ILE A 58 -8.61 -13.03 0.98
C ILE A 58 -9.41 -11.73 1.04
N LEU A 59 -9.02 -10.69 0.29
CA LEU A 59 -9.77 -9.43 0.21
C LEU A 59 -11.19 -9.66 -0.33
N GLU A 60 -11.36 -10.51 -1.35
CA GLU A 60 -12.69 -10.90 -1.86
C GLU A 60 -13.55 -11.58 -0.79
N LYS A 61 -12.97 -12.53 -0.04
CA LYS A 61 -13.68 -13.23 1.05
C LYS A 61 -14.08 -12.30 2.18
N LEU A 62 -13.23 -11.31 2.47
CA LEU A 62 -13.47 -10.27 3.47
C LEU A 62 -14.33 -9.11 2.92
N GLN A 63 -14.75 -9.18 1.66
CA GLN A 63 -15.54 -8.15 0.97
C GLN A 63 -14.88 -6.76 1.01
N VAL A 64 -13.55 -6.72 1.01
CA VAL A 64 -12.78 -5.47 0.90
C VAL A 64 -12.77 -5.01 -0.55
N GLU A 65 -13.10 -3.74 -0.80
CA GLU A 65 -13.02 -3.19 -2.15
C GLU A 65 -11.55 -2.99 -2.53
N TYR A 66 -11.13 -3.54 -3.66
CA TYR A 66 -9.75 -3.39 -4.12
C TYR A 66 -9.68 -3.20 -5.64
N THR A 67 -8.60 -2.57 -6.09
CA THR A 67 -8.31 -2.41 -7.52
C THR A 67 -6.81 -2.54 -7.76
N VAL A 68 -6.46 -3.29 -8.82
CA VAL A 68 -5.08 -3.63 -9.16
C VAL A 68 -4.67 -2.95 -10.46
N PHE A 69 -3.55 -2.23 -10.41
CA PHE A 69 -2.94 -1.55 -11.53
C PHE A 69 -1.51 -2.05 -11.73
N GLY A 70 -1.28 -2.76 -12.83
CA GLY A 70 0.03 -3.23 -13.22
C GLY A 70 -0.07 -4.30 -14.30
N ARG A 71 1.04 -4.52 -14.99
CA ARG A 71 1.14 -5.57 -16.01
C ARG A 71 1.22 -6.95 -15.33
N SER A 72 0.84 -7.98 -16.06
CA SER A 72 1.08 -9.35 -15.63
C SER A 72 2.58 -9.65 -15.58
N GLY A 73 3.10 -10.16 -14.45
CA GLY A 73 4.51 -10.51 -14.29
C GLY A 73 5.18 -9.71 -13.17
N PHE A 74 6.45 -10.04 -12.88
CA PHE A 74 7.23 -9.30 -11.91
C PHE A 74 7.95 -8.14 -12.60
N LEU A 75 7.76 -6.91 -12.11
CA LEU A 75 8.45 -5.74 -12.64
C LEU A 75 9.87 -5.67 -12.06
N SER A 76 10.86 -5.78 -12.94
CA SER A 76 12.25 -5.45 -12.63
C SER A 76 12.59 -4.06 -13.19
N SER A 77 13.60 -3.40 -12.62
CA SER A 77 14.09 -2.10 -13.13
C SER A 77 14.55 -2.17 -14.60
N ALA A 78 14.93 -3.37 -15.09
CA ALA A 78 15.33 -3.59 -16.47
C ALA A 78 14.14 -3.77 -17.43
N ASP A 79 12.93 -4.02 -16.89
CA ASP A 79 11.73 -4.38 -17.65
C ASP A 79 10.66 -3.27 -17.62
N THR A 80 10.99 -2.06 -17.17
CA THR A 80 10.06 -0.93 -17.13
C THR A 80 9.64 -0.51 -18.53
N GLN A 81 8.33 -0.40 -18.77
CA GLN A 81 7.75 0.00 -20.05
C GLN A 81 6.91 1.27 -19.90
N ALA A 82 6.67 1.96 -21.01
CA ALA A 82 5.82 3.16 -21.02
C ALA A 82 4.40 2.90 -20.47
N GLU A 83 3.91 1.66 -20.62
CA GLU A 83 2.63 1.22 -20.06
C GLU A 83 2.61 1.26 -18.52
N ASP A 84 3.73 0.99 -17.85
CA ASP A 84 3.80 1.00 -16.38
C ASP A 84 3.56 2.41 -15.83
N SER A 85 4.12 3.43 -16.49
CA SER A 85 3.87 4.83 -16.13
C SER A 85 2.39 5.20 -16.30
N LYS A 86 1.75 4.72 -17.38
CA LYS A 86 0.32 4.95 -17.61
C LYS A 86 -0.53 4.28 -16.52
N LEU A 87 -0.26 3.02 -16.19
CA LEU A 87 -1.00 2.28 -15.17
C LEU A 87 -0.83 2.89 -13.78
N CYS A 88 0.37 3.36 -13.42
CA CYS A 88 0.62 4.04 -12.15
C CYS A 88 -0.11 5.38 -12.06
N ARG A 89 -0.21 6.13 -13.17
CA ARG A 89 -1.01 7.37 -13.20
C ARG A 89 -2.50 7.10 -13.05
N GLN A 90 -3.01 6.04 -13.68
CA GLN A 90 -4.40 5.61 -13.50
C GLN A 90 -4.67 5.16 -12.07
N ALA A 91 -3.72 4.44 -11.45
CA ALA A 91 -3.79 4.05 -10.04
C ALA A 91 -3.83 5.27 -9.12
N LEU A 92 -3.01 6.28 -9.39
CA LEU A 92 -2.97 7.54 -8.65
C LEU A 92 -4.30 8.29 -8.76
N GLU A 93 -4.85 8.45 -9.97
CA GLU A 93 -6.16 9.10 -10.19
C GLU A 93 -7.28 8.35 -9.46
N PHE A 94 -7.28 7.02 -9.55
CA PHE A 94 -8.25 6.17 -8.84
C PHE A 94 -8.13 6.31 -7.33
N ALA A 95 -6.91 6.23 -6.78
CA ALA A 95 -6.64 6.40 -5.36
C ALA A 95 -7.07 7.77 -4.86
N GLU A 96 -6.79 8.85 -5.60
CA GLU A 96 -7.25 10.20 -5.25
C GLU A 96 -8.78 10.25 -5.17
N GLY A 97 -9.48 9.64 -6.12
CA GLY A 97 -10.94 9.54 -6.11
C GLY A 97 -11.48 8.77 -4.91
N GLN A 98 -10.87 7.63 -4.57
CA GLN A 98 -11.26 6.83 -3.40
C GLN A 98 -11.05 7.61 -2.11
N ILE A 99 -9.89 8.23 -1.92
CA ILE A 99 -9.55 9.00 -0.73
C ILE A 99 -10.51 10.18 -0.56
N ARG A 100 -10.72 10.97 -1.62
CA ARG A 100 -11.61 12.16 -1.57
C ARG A 100 -13.08 11.81 -1.33
N SER A 101 -13.50 10.58 -1.61
CA SER A 101 -14.89 10.15 -1.40
C SER A 101 -15.33 10.20 0.06
N GLY A 102 -14.39 10.10 1.02
CA GLY A 102 -14.71 10.02 2.45
C GLY A 102 -15.47 8.75 2.85
N LYS A 103 -15.59 7.76 1.97
CA LYS A 103 -16.29 6.50 2.23
C LYS A 103 -15.50 5.56 3.15
N TRP A 104 -14.19 5.73 3.22
CA TRP A 104 -13.25 4.76 3.77
C TRP A 104 -12.69 5.19 5.11
N ASP A 105 -12.64 4.25 6.05
CA ASP A 105 -11.93 4.41 7.32
C ASP A 105 -10.43 4.12 7.12
N LEU A 106 -10.08 3.22 6.19
CA LEU A 106 -8.71 2.86 5.83
C LEU A 106 -8.55 2.71 4.31
N VAL A 107 -7.51 3.32 3.75
CA VAL A 107 -7.09 3.12 2.35
C VAL A 107 -5.64 2.63 2.29
N VAL A 108 -5.41 1.48 1.67
CA VAL A 108 -4.08 0.93 1.42
C VAL A 108 -3.63 1.33 0.01
N LEU A 109 -2.45 1.92 -0.09
CA LEU A 109 -1.75 2.29 -1.32
C LEU A 109 -0.51 1.41 -1.44
N ASP A 110 -0.72 0.14 -1.81
CA ASP A 110 0.35 -0.85 -1.86
C ASP A 110 1.25 -0.58 -3.07
N GLU A 111 2.56 -0.55 -2.84
CA GLU A 111 3.63 -0.30 -3.81
C GLU A 111 3.64 1.12 -4.42
N ILE A 112 2.90 2.08 -3.84
CA ILE A 112 2.91 3.48 -4.30
C ILE A 112 4.30 4.11 -4.22
N ASN A 113 5.08 3.79 -3.17
CA ASN A 113 6.44 4.34 -3.06
C ASN A 113 7.38 3.74 -4.10
N ASN A 114 7.11 2.50 -4.56
CA ASN A 114 7.83 1.92 -5.68
C ASN A 114 7.46 2.62 -6.99
N ALA A 115 6.18 2.92 -7.22
CA ALA A 115 5.77 3.71 -8.38
C ALA A 115 6.48 5.07 -8.42
N GLN A 116 6.71 5.69 -7.26
CA GLN A 116 7.51 6.90 -7.14
C GLN A 116 9.00 6.66 -7.40
N TYR A 117 9.59 5.62 -6.79
CA TYR A 117 11.00 5.27 -6.96
C TYR A 117 11.40 5.05 -8.42
N TYR A 118 10.53 4.41 -9.20
CA TYR A 118 10.74 4.21 -10.64
C TYR A 118 10.41 5.44 -11.50
N GLY A 119 9.99 6.55 -10.89
CA GLY A 119 9.69 7.81 -11.58
C GLY A 119 8.36 7.81 -12.34
N PHE A 120 7.46 6.86 -12.09
CA PHE A 120 6.16 6.81 -12.74
C PHE A 120 5.18 7.84 -12.19
N ILE A 121 5.32 8.16 -10.91
CA ILE A 121 4.71 9.28 -10.19
C ILE A 121 5.79 10.05 -9.43
N GLN A 122 5.45 11.20 -8.86
CA GLN A 122 6.37 12.07 -8.14
C GLN A 122 5.98 12.21 -6.67
N ALA A 123 6.93 12.61 -5.81
CA ALA A 123 6.68 12.83 -4.38
C ALA A 123 5.49 13.78 -4.14
N ARG A 124 5.40 14.85 -4.95
CA ARG A 124 4.29 15.81 -4.91
C ARG A 124 2.91 15.19 -5.14
N ASP A 125 2.86 14.09 -5.90
CA ASP A 125 1.60 13.39 -6.17
C ASP A 125 1.14 12.65 -4.92
N ILE A 126 2.07 12.03 -4.17
CA ILE A 126 1.79 11.41 -2.87
C ILE A 126 1.37 12.48 -1.84
N LEU A 127 2.12 13.58 -1.74
CA LEU A 127 1.80 14.69 -0.83
C LEU A 127 0.40 15.26 -1.09
N LYS A 128 -0.02 15.34 -2.35
CA LYS A 128 -1.38 15.74 -2.73
C LYS A 128 -2.43 14.77 -2.18
N LEU A 129 -2.18 13.46 -2.21
CA LEU A 129 -3.09 12.47 -1.60
C LEU A 129 -3.18 12.65 -0.08
N LEU A 130 -2.03 12.87 0.59
CA LEU A 130 -1.99 13.07 2.04
C LEU A 130 -2.81 14.31 2.44
N SER A 131 -2.66 15.41 1.71
CA SER A 131 -3.40 16.64 1.93
C SER A 131 -4.89 16.53 1.59
N ALA A 132 -5.27 15.68 0.63
CA ALA A 132 -6.66 15.48 0.23
C ALA A 132 -7.42 14.49 1.15
N LYS A 133 -6.71 13.82 2.06
CA LYS A 133 -7.25 12.80 2.96
C LYS A 133 -8.27 13.40 3.94
N PRO A 134 -9.50 12.86 4.01
CA PRO A 134 -10.46 13.22 5.06
C PRO A 134 -9.90 12.98 6.46
N VAL A 135 -10.37 13.76 7.44
CA VAL A 135 -9.85 13.72 8.82
C VAL A 135 -9.96 12.32 9.43
N GLY A 136 -11.03 11.57 9.17
CA GLY A 136 -11.24 10.22 9.73
C GLY A 136 -10.61 9.06 8.94
N THR A 137 -10.10 9.30 7.73
CA THR A 137 -9.53 8.24 6.89
C THR A 137 -8.07 8.01 7.23
N SER A 138 -7.65 6.78 7.46
CA SER A 138 -6.23 6.41 7.59
C SER A 138 -5.67 5.92 6.25
N LEU A 139 -4.37 6.15 6.00
CA LEU A 139 -3.67 5.67 4.81
C LEU A 139 -2.50 4.77 5.20
N ILE A 140 -2.28 3.70 4.44
CA ILE A 140 -1.06 2.90 4.51
C ILE A 140 -0.37 2.95 3.16
N LEU A 141 0.91 3.33 3.14
CA LEU A 141 1.74 3.35 1.95
C LEU A 141 2.82 2.27 2.09
N THR A 142 3.10 1.55 1.00
CA THR A 142 4.17 0.56 0.99
C THR A 142 5.11 0.76 -0.19
N GLY A 143 6.32 0.23 -0.07
CA GLY A 143 7.30 0.13 -1.16
C GLY A 143 8.73 0.03 -0.65
N LYS A 144 9.71 0.07 -1.53
CA LYS A 144 11.13 -0.14 -1.15
C LYS A 144 11.72 1.05 -0.39
N VAL A 145 11.34 2.25 -0.79
CA VAL A 145 11.85 3.51 -0.24
C VAL A 145 10.71 4.37 0.28
N VAL A 146 11.04 5.46 0.96
CA VAL A 146 10.12 6.56 1.24
C VAL A 146 10.83 7.86 0.91
N ASP A 147 10.17 8.75 0.17
CA ASP A 147 10.71 10.07 -0.14
C ASP A 147 10.82 10.91 1.13
N LYS A 148 11.88 11.72 1.25
CA LYS A 148 12.09 12.55 2.43
C LYS A 148 10.92 13.50 2.70
N ALA A 149 10.37 14.14 1.66
CA ALA A 149 9.25 15.06 1.83
C ALA A 149 7.98 14.32 2.26
N VAL A 150 7.77 13.09 1.79
CA VAL A 150 6.66 12.24 2.25
C VAL A 150 6.89 11.82 3.69
N ALA A 151 8.10 11.40 4.05
CA ALA A 151 8.44 10.96 5.40
C ALA A 151 8.20 12.04 6.47
N GLU A 152 8.34 13.32 6.12
CA GLU A 152 8.08 14.45 7.01
C GLU A 152 6.58 14.66 7.32
N GLU A 153 5.68 14.15 6.47
CA GLU A 153 4.23 14.38 6.54
C GLU A 153 3.42 13.18 7.07
N VAL A 154 4.08 12.06 7.36
CA VAL A 154 3.42 10.83 7.85
C VAL A 154 3.58 10.63 9.35
N ASN A 155 2.70 9.82 9.95
CA ASN A 155 2.63 9.63 11.40
C ASN A 155 3.45 8.44 11.89
N LEU A 156 3.64 7.43 11.04
CA LEU A 156 4.41 6.21 11.34
C LEU A 156 5.25 5.82 10.13
N ILE A 157 6.50 5.45 10.37
CA ILE A 157 7.38 4.85 9.37
C ILE A 157 8.08 3.66 10.01
N ASP A 158 7.84 2.47 9.46
CA ASP A 158 8.49 1.24 9.86
C ASP A 158 9.32 0.67 8.72
N GLU A 159 10.60 0.38 9.01
CA GLU A 159 11.52 -0.25 8.07
C GLU A 159 11.52 -1.78 8.22
N CYS A 160 11.10 -2.47 7.18
CA CYS A 160 11.33 -3.90 7.02
C CYS A 160 12.78 -4.13 6.55
N CYS A 161 13.69 -4.44 7.48
CA CYS A 161 15.09 -4.73 7.15
C CYS A 161 15.31 -6.18 6.70
N LYS A 162 16.03 -6.40 5.58
CA LYS A 162 16.42 -7.74 5.13
C LYS A 162 17.62 -8.28 5.91
N VAL A 163 17.39 -8.84 7.10
CA VAL A 163 18.47 -9.48 7.89
C VAL A 163 18.93 -10.81 7.26
N LYS A 164 17.99 -11.61 6.76
CA LYS A 164 18.25 -12.88 6.05
C LYS A 164 17.05 -13.25 5.20
N HIS A 165 17.26 -13.69 3.96
CA HIS A 165 16.17 -14.14 3.10
C HIS A 165 16.45 -15.51 2.45
N PRO A 166 15.46 -16.43 2.33
CA PRO A 166 15.65 -17.71 1.66
C PRO A 166 16.17 -17.59 0.23
N TYR A 167 15.75 -16.53 -0.48
CA TYR A 167 16.21 -16.21 -1.83
C TYR A 167 17.73 -16.01 -1.92
N ASP A 168 18.39 -15.51 -0.86
CA ASP A 168 19.85 -15.35 -0.83
C ASP A 168 20.59 -16.70 -0.91
N ARG A 169 19.87 -17.82 -0.72
CA ARG A 169 20.36 -19.20 -0.90
C ARG A 169 19.73 -19.91 -2.10
N GLY A 170 19.12 -19.16 -3.03
CA GLY A 170 18.48 -19.71 -4.23
C GLY A 170 17.12 -20.38 -3.99
N ILE A 171 16.52 -20.25 -2.81
CA ILE A 171 15.17 -20.78 -2.55
C ILE A 171 14.16 -19.83 -3.16
N LEU A 172 13.37 -20.34 -4.11
CA LEU A 172 12.34 -19.59 -4.82
C LEU A 172 11.08 -19.36 -3.97
N ALA A 173 10.22 -18.47 -4.47
CA ALA A 173 8.96 -18.11 -3.85
C ALA A 173 8.03 -19.33 -3.67
N ARG A 174 7.31 -19.39 -2.55
CA ARG A 174 6.42 -20.49 -2.17
C ARG A 174 4.98 -20.01 -2.03
N GLN A 175 4.05 -20.77 -2.60
CA GLN A 175 2.62 -20.50 -2.49
C GLN A 175 2.16 -20.48 -1.03
N GLY A 176 1.32 -19.51 -0.67
CA GLY A 176 0.79 -19.29 0.68
C GLY A 176 1.79 -18.66 1.64
N ILE A 177 3.03 -18.40 1.20
CA ILE A 177 4.05 -17.70 1.98
C ILE A 177 4.49 -16.44 1.25
N ASP A 178 4.96 -16.56 0.01
CA ASP A 178 5.54 -15.45 -0.75
C ASP A 178 4.58 -14.93 -1.84
N PHE A 179 3.54 -15.70 -2.20
CA PHE A 179 2.44 -15.34 -3.10
C PHE A 179 1.20 -16.23 -2.92
#